data_AF-A0A1F9PVL7-F1
#
_entry.id   AF-A0A1F9PVL7-F1
#
_cell.length_a   1.000
_cell.length_b   1.000
_cell.length_c   1.000
_cell.angle_alpha   90.00
_cell.angle_beta   90.00
_cell.angle_gamma   90.00
#
_symmetry.space_group_name_H-M   'P 1'
#
loop_
_entity.id
_entity.type
_entity.pdbx_description
1 polymer ?
#
loop_
_entity_poly.entity_id
_entity_poly.type
_entity_poly.pdbx_seq_one_letter_code
_entity_poly.pdbx_strand_id
1 'polypeptide(L)'
;MEKCPVCKEMKKAKYWCSACKTIFTCPMPSCGAVIGKRDAEDCPRCGLLLREYLETRKMYRQCPKCKKKQGLSEPQCKFCKYWFNCPTCGHKVPSTSMLTCPRCATSLRPG
;
A
#
# COMPACT_ATOMS: atom_id res chain seq x y z
N MET A 1 -14.20 -22.75 5.05
CA MET A 1 -14.18 -21.35 5.51
C MET A 1 -13.64 -21.34 6.93
N GLU A 2 -12.76 -20.40 7.26
CA GLU A 2 -12.18 -20.32 8.60
C GLU A 2 -13.00 -19.40 9.52
N LYS A 3 -12.92 -19.65 10.82
CA LYS A 3 -13.48 -18.78 11.85
C LYS A 3 -12.64 -17.50 11.95
N CYS A 4 -13.29 -16.36 11.90
CA CYS A 4 -12.65 -15.08 12.12
C CYS A 4 -12.16 -14.98 13.59
N PRO A 5 -10.87 -14.71 13.85
CA PRO A 5 -10.38 -14.58 15.23
C PRO A 5 -10.95 -13.37 15.98
N VAL A 6 -11.56 -12.42 15.26
CA VAL A 6 -12.06 -11.15 15.80
C VAL A 6 -13.56 -11.20 16.08
N CYS A 7 -14.39 -11.45 15.07
CA CYS A 7 -15.85 -11.50 15.25
C CYS A 7 -16.41 -12.91 15.41
N LYS A 8 -15.56 -13.95 15.36
CA LYS A 8 -15.94 -15.37 15.51
C LYS A 8 -16.90 -15.90 14.43
N GLU A 9 -17.25 -15.13 13.40
CA GLU A 9 -18.02 -15.61 12.25
C GLU A 9 -17.17 -16.48 11.30
N MET A 10 -17.78 -17.45 10.63
CA MET A 10 -17.15 -18.29 9.59
C MET A 10 -17.00 -17.57 8.24
N LYS A 11 -16.77 -16.25 8.28
CA LYS A 11 -16.63 -15.37 7.10
C LYS A 11 -15.21 -14.83 6.94
N LYS A 12 -14.20 -15.57 7.41
CA LYS A 12 -12.79 -15.22 7.20
C LYS A 12 -12.37 -15.60 5.78
N ALA A 13 -11.97 -14.61 5.00
CA ALA A 13 -11.29 -14.80 3.72
C ALA A 13 -9.76 -14.80 3.91
N LYS A 14 -9.00 -14.97 2.82
CA LYS A 14 -7.53 -15.08 2.85
C LYS A 14 -6.84 -13.89 3.54
N TYR A 15 -7.28 -12.67 3.25
CA TYR A 15 -6.62 -11.45 3.72
C TYR A 15 -7.44 -10.68 4.77
N TRP A 16 -8.76 -10.91 4.83
CA TRP A 16 -9.70 -10.09 5.59
C TRP A 16 -10.97 -10.87 5.93
N CYS A 17 -11.76 -10.38 6.87
CA CYS A 17 -13.07 -10.94 7.19
C CYS A 17 -14.19 -10.12 6.54
N SER A 18 -15.11 -10.76 5.82
CA SER A 18 -16.22 -10.04 5.18
C SER A 18 -17.30 -9.56 6.15
N ALA A 19 -17.39 -10.14 7.35
CA ALA A 19 -18.34 -9.72 8.40
C ALA A 19 -17.89 -8.43 9.09
N CYS A 20 -16.74 -8.49 9.77
CA CYS A 20 -16.22 -7.35 10.56
C CYS A 20 -15.25 -6.45 9.80
N LYS A 21 -15.00 -6.74 8.52
CA LYS A 21 -14.10 -5.99 7.64
C LYS A 21 -12.64 -5.93 8.11
N THR A 22 -12.27 -6.65 9.17
CA THR A 22 -10.88 -6.66 9.67
C THR A 22 -9.94 -7.30 8.65
N ILE A 23 -8.86 -6.60 8.32
CA ILE A 23 -7.77 -7.11 7.49
C ILE A 23 -6.71 -7.72 8.40
N PHE A 24 -6.30 -8.96 8.10
CA PHE A 24 -5.26 -9.69 8.84
C PHE A 24 -3.90 -9.62 8.14
N THR A 25 -3.92 -9.56 6.82
CA THR A 25 -2.71 -9.53 5.99
C THR A 25 -2.92 -8.57 4.85
N CYS A 26 -1.89 -7.78 4.52
CA CYS A 26 -1.93 -6.86 3.40
C CYS A 26 -2.26 -7.62 2.10
N PRO A 27 -3.32 -7.24 1.37
CA PRO A 27 -3.73 -7.92 0.14
C PRO A 27 -2.77 -7.68 -1.03
N MET A 28 -1.80 -6.78 -0.88
CA MET A 28 -0.76 -6.53 -1.87
C MET A 28 0.22 -7.72 -1.92
N PRO A 29 0.31 -8.46 -3.04
CA PRO A 29 1.10 -9.69 -3.12
C PRO A 29 2.58 -9.50 -2.78
N SER A 30 3.15 -8.35 -3.15
CA SER A 30 4.55 -8.01 -2.89
C SER A 30 4.84 -7.53 -1.47
N CYS A 31 3.81 -7.35 -0.62
CA CYS A 31 3.97 -6.83 0.73
C CYS A 31 3.86 -7.92 1.80
N GLY A 32 2.76 -8.67 1.79
CA GLY A 32 2.49 -9.76 2.73
C GLY A 32 2.51 -9.36 4.22
N ALA A 33 2.47 -8.06 4.55
CA ALA A 33 2.56 -7.60 5.93
C ALA A 33 1.35 -8.06 6.75
N VAL A 34 1.61 -8.61 7.95
CA VAL A 34 0.56 -8.94 8.92
C VAL A 34 0.05 -7.65 9.55
N ILE A 35 -1.26 -7.44 9.49
CA ILE A 35 -1.94 -6.27 10.03
C ILE A 35 -2.48 -6.64 11.42
N GLY A 36 -1.75 -6.24 12.45
CA GLY A 36 -2.10 -6.53 13.85
C GLY A 36 -3.16 -5.61 14.45
N LYS A 37 -3.53 -4.51 13.76
CA LYS A 37 -4.55 -3.55 14.23
C LYS A 37 -5.88 -3.76 13.52
N ARG A 38 -6.96 -3.81 14.31
CA ARG A 38 -8.33 -4.04 13.83
C ARG A 38 -8.83 -2.95 12.88
N ASP A 39 -8.40 -1.71 13.12
CA ASP A 39 -8.83 -0.51 12.40
C ASP A 39 -7.69 0.14 11.61
N ALA A 40 -6.73 -0.66 11.13
CA ALA A 40 -5.67 -0.16 10.28
C ALA A 40 -6.25 0.40 8.96
N GLU A 41 -6.20 1.71 8.79
CA GLU A 41 -6.65 2.38 7.56
C GLU A 41 -5.67 2.17 6.41
N ASP A 42 -4.38 2.04 6.72
CA ASP A 42 -3.29 1.80 5.78
C ASP A 42 -2.34 0.69 6.25
N CYS A 43 -1.63 0.10 5.27
CA CYS A 43 -0.62 -0.89 5.54
C CYS A 43 0.68 -0.21 6.02
N PRO A 44 1.19 -0.53 7.21
CA PRO A 44 2.37 0.14 7.78
C PRO A 44 3.66 -0.10 6.97
N ARG A 45 3.68 -1.13 6.10
CA ARG A 45 4.87 -1.48 5.31
C ARG A 45 4.86 -0.87 3.90
N CYS A 46 3.70 -0.86 3.23
CA CYS A 46 3.60 -0.39 1.85
C CYS A 46 2.73 0.85 1.65
N GLY A 47 2.01 1.32 2.67
CA GLY A 47 1.11 2.48 2.60
C GLY A 47 -0.12 2.23 1.72
N LEU A 48 -0.46 0.96 1.45
CA LEU A 48 -1.70 0.60 0.77
C LEU A 48 -2.87 1.02 1.65
N LEU A 49 -3.81 1.77 1.08
CA LEU A 49 -5.06 2.15 1.74
C LEU A 49 -5.97 0.92 1.83
N LEU A 50 -5.99 0.34 3.02
CA LEU A 50 -6.69 -0.89 3.33
C LEU A 50 -8.21 -0.69 3.27
N ARG A 51 -8.70 0.42 3.81
CA ARG A 51 -10.13 0.79 3.76
C ARG A 51 -10.68 0.84 2.34
N GLU A 52 -9.97 1.50 1.43
CA GLU A 52 -10.42 1.65 0.04
C GLU A 52 -10.44 0.30 -0.70
N TYR A 53 -9.49 -0.57 -0.38
CA TYR A 53 -9.47 -1.93 -0.90
C TYR A 53 -10.68 -2.74 -0.42
N LEU A 54 -11.16 -2.53 0.80
CA LEU A 54 -12.36 -3.21 1.29
C LEU A 54 -13.64 -2.75 0.61
N GLU A 55 -13.75 -1.45 0.37
CA GLU A 55 -14.95 -0.84 -0.23
C GLU A 55 -15.01 -1.06 -1.75
N THR A 56 -13.90 -0.82 -2.45
CA THR A 56 -13.88 -0.75 -3.92
C THR A 56 -13.12 -1.90 -4.59
N ARG A 57 -12.40 -2.71 -3.81
CA ARG A 57 -11.39 -3.70 -4.31
C ARG A 57 -10.24 -3.11 -5.10
N LYS A 58 -10.18 -1.79 -5.24
CA LYS A 58 -9.08 -1.10 -5.91
C LYS A 58 -7.95 -0.86 -4.93
N MET A 59 -6.73 -1.06 -5.40
CA MET A 59 -5.54 -0.84 -4.59
C MET A 59 -5.03 0.59 -4.80
N TYR A 60 -5.14 1.38 -3.73
CA TYR A 60 -4.68 2.76 -3.70
C TYR A 60 -3.57 2.95 -2.66
N ARG A 61 -2.74 3.96 -2.87
CA ARG A 61 -1.74 4.41 -1.90
C ARG A 61 -1.82 5.92 -1.70
N GLN A 62 -1.36 6.36 -0.54
CA GLN A 62 -1.15 7.76 -0.28
C GLN A 62 0.25 8.20 -0.75
N CYS A 63 0.35 9.34 -1.45
CA CYS A 63 1.65 9.90 -1.78
C CYS A 63 2.35 10.37 -0.48
N PRO A 64 3.60 9.94 -0.19
CA PRO A 64 4.28 10.37 1.02
C PRO A 64 4.56 11.88 1.01
N LYS A 65 4.74 12.49 -0.18
CA LYS A 65 5.01 13.91 -0.39
C LYS A 65 3.76 14.79 -0.28
N CYS A 66 2.73 14.55 -1.11
CA CYS A 66 1.55 15.44 -1.18
C CYS A 66 0.29 14.89 -0.50
N LYS A 67 0.35 13.69 0.09
CA LYS A 67 -0.75 13.02 0.78
C LYS A 67 -2.01 12.74 -0.07
N LYS A 68 -1.97 13.00 -1.39
CA LYS A 68 -3.05 12.66 -2.32
C LYS A 68 -3.10 11.16 -2.61
N LYS A 69 -4.31 10.64 -2.84
CA LYS A 69 -4.59 9.25 -3.20
C LYS A 69 -4.25 9.00 -4.67
N GLN A 70 -3.57 7.89 -4.98
CA GLN A 70 -3.43 7.39 -6.35
C GLN A 70 -3.36 5.87 -6.42
N GLY A 71 -3.56 5.33 -7.62
CA GLY A 71 -3.43 3.89 -7.87
C GLY A 71 -1.99 3.39 -7.72
N LEU A 72 -1.84 2.10 -7.45
CA LEU A 72 -0.52 1.46 -7.34
C LEU A 72 0.22 1.29 -8.68
N SER A 73 -0.50 1.28 -9.80
CA SER A 73 0.07 1.09 -11.14
C SER A 73 0.98 2.23 -11.59
N GLU A 74 0.76 3.42 -11.06
CA GLU A 74 1.45 4.63 -11.49
C GLU A 74 2.82 4.72 -10.81
N PRO A 75 3.95 4.67 -11.54
CA PRO A 75 5.28 4.73 -10.93
C PRO A 75 5.59 6.11 -10.31
N GLN A 76 4.86 7.14 -10.72
CA GLN A 76 5.00 8.52 -10.27
C GLN A 76 3.67 9.09 -9.76
N CYS A 77 3.73 10.04 -8.83
CA CYS A 77 2.57 10.75 -8.36
C CYS A 77 2.06 11.72 -9.42
N LYS A 78 0.78 11.57 -9.83
CA LYS A 78 0.15 12.46 -10.82
C LYS A 78 0.13 13.93 -10.38
N PHE A 79 0.07 14.18 -9.08
CA PHE A 79 -0.08 15.53 -8.51
C PHE A 79 1.24 16.25 -8.28
N CYS A 80 2.26 15.56 -7.73
CA CYS A 80 3.51 16.21 -7.31
C CYS A 80 4.76 15.62 -7.95
N LYS A 81 4.58 14.75 -8.95
CA LYS A 81 5.64 14.10 -9.73
C LYS A 81 6.67 13.32 -8.90
N TYR A 82 6.30 12.94 -7.68
CA TYR A 82 7.12 12.10 -6.80
C TYR A 82 7.23 10.67 -7.34
N TRP A 83 8.45 10.16 -7.49
CA TRP A 83 8.70 8.76 -7.87
C TRP A 83 8.51 7.82 -6.68
N PHE A 84 7.63 6.84 -6.82
CA PHE A 84 7.45 5.80 -5.79
C PHE A 84 8.49 4.70 -5.88
N ASN A 85 8.89 4.40 -7.11
CA ASN A 85 9.94 3.47 -7.47
C ASN A 85 10.83 4.15 -8.49
N CYS A 86 12.11 3.79 -8.50
CA CYS A 86 13.04 4.24 -9.51
C CYS A 86 12.55 3.80 -10.90
N PRO A 87 12.46 4.71 -11.89
CA PRO A 87 11.98 4.37 -13.23
C PRO A 87 12.91 3.41 -13.99
N THR A 88 14.19 3.34 -13.61
CA THR A 88 15.18 2.49 -14.28
C THR A 88 15.24 1.09 -13.68
N CYS A 89 15.35 0.96 -12.36
CA CYS A 89 15.58 -0.35 -11.71
C CYS A 89 14.42 -0.84 -10.84
N GLY A 90 13.33 -0.07 -10.74
CA GLY A 90 12.17 -0.42 -9.92
C GLY A 90 12.42 -0.38 -8.41
N HIS A 91 13.60 0.02 -7.94
CA HIS A 91 13.90 0.11 -6.51
C HIS A 91 12.97 1.12 -5.83
N LYS A 92 12.33 0.71 -4.73
CA LYS A 92 11.41 1.56 -3.97
C LYS A 92 12.16 2.80 -3.48
N VAL A 93 11.56 3.97 -3.63
CA VAL A 93 12.13 5.22 -3.12
C VAL A 93 11.62 5.41 -1.68
N PRO A 94 12.46 5.16 -0.65
CA PRO A 94 12.03 5.14 0.75
C PRO A 94 11.74 6.54 1.32
N SER A 95 12.31 7.59 0.73
CA SER A 95 12.22 8.96 1.24
C SER A 95 11.95 9.97 0.13
N THR A 96 11.15 10.97 0.48
CA THR A 96 10.85 12.15 -0.36
C THR A 96 12.05 13.04 -0.63
N SER A 97 13.13 12.87 0.12
CA SER A 97 14.36 13.65 -0.01
C SER A 97 15.38 13.02 -0.97
N MET A 98 15.14 11.80 -1.45
CA MET A 98 16.05 11.13 -2.39
C MET A 98 15.92 11.74 -3.79
N LEU A 99 16.96 12.46 -4.21
CA LEU A 99 17.09 13.01 -5.55
C LEU A 99 17.71 12.02 -6.55
N THR A 100 18.24 10.89 -6.06
CA THR A 100 18.95 9.88 -6.85
C THR A 100 18.63 8.49 -6.30
N CYS A 101 18.48 7.48 -7.18
CA CYS A 101 18.23 6.11 -6.76
C CYS A 101 19.48 5.48 -6.15
N PRO A 102 19.41 4.90 -4.93
CA PRO A 102 20.57 4.30 -4.26
C PRO A 102 21.07 3.02 -4.94
N ARG A 103 20.27 2.39 -5.82
CA ARG A 103 20.62 1.13 -6.48
C ARG A 103 21.30 1.30 -7.84
N CYS A 104 20.93 2.33 -8.60
CA CYS A 104 21.37 2.49 -9.99
C CYS A 104 21.74 3.94 -10.38
N ALA A 105 21.82 4.84 -9.40
CA ALA A 105 22.17 6.25 -9.59
C ALA A 105 21.24 7.06 -10.53
N THR A 106 20.10 6.53 -10.96
CA THR A 106 19.10 7.27 -11.74
C THR A 106 18.60 8.50 -10.99
N SER A 107 18.57 9.64 -11.66
CA SER A 107 17.97 10.88 -11.14
C SER A 107 16.48 10.70 -10.87
N LEU A 108 16.05 11.01 -9.64
CA LEU A 108 14.67 10.98 -9.18
C LEU A 108 14.09 12.39 -9.03
N ARG A 109 14.75 13.41 -9.59
CA ARG A 109 14.25 14.78 -9.54
C ARG A 109 12.82 14.83 -10.11
N PRO A 110 11.90 15.56 -9.47
CA PRO A 110 10.61 15.86 -10.07
C PRO A 110 10.88 16.63 -11.36
N GLY A 111 10.51 16.04 -12.49
CA GLY A 111 10.45 16.74 -13.78
C GLY A 111 9.24 17.65 -13.87
#